data_AF-A0A0C9ZWK2-F1
#
_entry.id   AF-A0A0C9ZWK2-F1
#
_cell.length_a   1.000
_cell.length_b   1.000
_cell.length_c   1.000
_cell.angle_alpha   90.00
_cell.angle_beta   90.00
_cell.angle_gamma   90.00
#
_symmetry.space_group_name_H-M   'P 1'
#
loop_
_entity.id
_entity.type
_entity.pdbx_description
1 polymer ?
#
loop_
_entity_poly.entity_id
_entity_poly.type
_entity_poly.pdbx_seq_one_letter_code
_entity_poly.pdbx_strand_id
1 'polypeptide(L)'
;PIVGRRSAETNAALDTGFAAVDQTLLELSRSTAMPVHQVINLFMKSRGCTASSINYWNLYSNYFKDKAKQELTRLGVTTRKECYAKFKEQFPDTYQDILDTHDELTSLDGLPQTIGQRVQAFQGFHRRVTNILDVASTKFGFESATVMCGKIVNQDASLGHVHTTPGATDFFLTRCRADNDTIIGHLKAQV
;
A
#
# COMPACT_ATOMS: atom_id res chain seq x y z
N PRO A 1 -7.30 36.16 3.35
CA PRO A 1 -7.02 34.98 4.21
C PRO A 1 -6.24 33.93 3.40
N ILE A 2 -4.93 33.83 3.65
CA ILE A 2 -3.99 33.13 2.76
C ILE A 2 -4.09 31.62 2.98
N VAL A 3 -4.54 30.93 1.93
CA VAL A 3 -4.49 29.49 1.72
C VAL A 3 -3.03 29.09 1.52
N GLY A 4 -2.47 28.23 2.39
CA GLY A 4 -1.22 27.54 2.05
C GLY A 4 -0.38 26.99 3.20
N ARG A 5 -0.16 27.74 4.29
CA ARG A 5 0.74 27.30 5.37
C ARG A 5 0.03 27.37 6.73
N ARG A 6 -0.13 26.22 7.38
CA ARG A 6 -0.60 26.13 8.78
C ARG A 6 0.39 26.86 9.68
N SER A 7 -0.10 27.61 10.67
CA SER A 7 0.78 28.30 11.64
C SER A 7 1.58 27.28 12.46
N ALA A 8 2.71 27.71 13.02
CA ALA A 8 3.50 26.87 13.91
C ALA A 8 2.68 26.44 15.14
N GLU A 9 1.81 27.31 15.65
CA GLU A 9 0.91 26.97 16.76
C GLU A 9 -0.10 25.90 16.35
N THR A 10 -0.64 25.97 15.13
CA THR A 10 -1.56 24.96 14.60
C THR A 10 -0.88 23.60 14.48
N ASN A 11 0.36 23.56 14.00
CA ASN A 11 1.11 22.30 13.90
C ASN A 11 1.43 21.73 15.29
N ALA A 12 1.86 22.56 16.24
CA ALA A 12 2.13 22.11 17.60
C ALA A 12 0.87 21.54 18.29
N ALA A 13 -0.30 22.17 18.06
CA ALA A 13 -1.58 21.67 18.53
C ALA A 13 -1.96 20.34 17.88
N LEU A 14 -1.72 20.18 16.57
CA LEU A 14 -1.94 18.92 15.87
C LEU A 14 -1.02 17.80 16.36
N ASP A 15 0.27 18.06 16.53
CA ASP A 15 1.24 17.07 17.02
C ASP A 15 0.89 16.58 18.42
N THR A 16 0.48 17.51 19.30
CA THR A 16 0.00 17.16 20.65
C THR A 16 -1.27 16.31 20.57
N GLY A 17 -2.22 16.67 19.70
CA GLY A 17 -3.44 15.91 19.48
C GLY A 17 -3.18 14.51 18.92
N PHE A 18 -2.29 14.38 17.93
CA PHE A 18 -1.92 13.10 17.33
C PHE A 18 -1.20 12.20 18.32
N ALA A 19 -0.30 12.72 19.15
CA ALA A 19 0.33 11.94 20.21
C ALA A 19 -0.68 11.34 21.20
N ALA A 20 -1.74 12.09 21.55
CA ALA A 20 -2.80 11.60 22.43
C ALA A 20 -3.66 10.52 21.76
N VAL A 21 -3.95 10.68 20.46
CA VAL A 21 -4.66 9.67 19.66
C VAL A 21 -3.84 8.38 19.56
N ASP A 22 -2.55 8.48 19.26
CA ASP A 22 -1.65 7.32 19.17
C ASP A 22 -1.59 6.54 20.49
N GLN A 23 -1.48 7.24 21.63
CA GLN A 23 -1.52 6.57 22.94
C GLN A 23 -2.84 5.83 23.17
N THR A 24 -3.96 6.45 22.84
CA THR A 24 -5.30 5.84 23.00
C THR A 24 -5.43 4.59 22.13
N LEU A 25 -4.95 4.63 20.89
CA LEU A 25 -4.96 3.50 19.96
C LEU A 25 -4.05 2.35 20.44
N LEU A 26 -2.87 2.68 21.00
CA LEU A 26 -1.94 1.70 21.58
C LEU A 26 -2.50 1.04 22.84
N GLU A 27 -3.25 1.77 23.67
CA GLU A 27 -3.96 1.22 24.83
C GLU A 27 -5.08 0.27 24.41
N LEU A 28 -5.88 0.67 23.42
CA LEU A 28 -6.92 -0.18 22.84
C LEU A 28 -6.33 -1.45 22.20
N SER A 29 -5.20 -1.33 21.52
CA SER A 29 -4.48 -2.48 20.97
C SER A 29 -4.06 -3.46 22.06
N ARG A 30 -3.52 -2.95 23.18
CA ARG A 30 -3.11 -3.78 24.32
C ARG A 30 -4.31 -4.43 25.03
N SER A 31 -5.42 -3.72 25.20
CA SER A 31 -6.59 -4.23 25.93
C SER A 31 -7.42 -5.22 25.11
N THR A 32 -7.44 -5.09 23.79
CA THR A 32 -8.16 -5.99 22.88
C THR A 32 -7.29 -7.10 22.30
N ALA A 33 -5.97 -7.06 22.55
CA ALA A 33 -4.95 -7.90 21.91
C ALA A 33 -4.95 -7.81 20.36
N MET A 34 -5.59 -6.79 19.79
CA MET A 34 -5.61 -6.54 18.36
C MET A 34 -4.42 -5.67 17.97
N PRO A 35 -3.77 -5.90 16.82
CA PRO A 35 -2.78 -4.98 16.28
C PRO A 35 -3.34 -3.56 16.09
N VAL A 36 -2.53 -2.53 16.35
CA VAL A 36 -2.93 -1.11 16.27
C VAL A 36 -3.61 -0.75 14.93
N HIS A 37 -3.15 -1.31 13.81
CA HIS A 37 -3.74 -1.05 12.50
C HIS A 37 -5.18 -1.57 12.39
N GLN A 38 -5.51 -2.71 12.99
CA GLN A 38 -6.89 -3.23 13.02
C GLN A 38 -7.79 -2.36 13.88
N VAL A 39 -7.27 -1.87 15.02
CA VAL A 39 -8.00 -0.91 15.87
C VAL A 39 -8.31 0.37 15.09
N ILE A 40 -7.36 0.88 14.30
CA ILE A 40 -7.56 2.05 13.43
C ILE A 40 -8.62 1.74 12.36
N ASN A 41 -8.53 0.59 11.69
CA ASN A 41 -9.50 0.20 10.66
C ASN A 41 -10.92 0.09 11.24
N LEU A 42 -11.08 -0.55 12.40
CA LEU A 42 -12.36 -0.66 13.10
C LEU A 42 -12.87 0.70 13.57
N PHE A 43 -12.00 1.56 14.07
CA PHE A 43 -12.35 2.94 14.42
C PHE A 43 -12.88 3.69 13.19
N MET A 44 -12.17 3.66 12.07
CA MET A 44 -12.61 4.29 10.82
C MET A 44 -13.92 3.68 10.29
N LYS A 45 -14.08 2.35 10.37
CA LYS A 45 -15.32 1.62 10.02
C LYS A 45 -16.50 2.07 10.89
N SER A 46 -16.31 2.17 12.21
CA SER A 46 -17.34 2.64 13.16
C SER A 46 -17.78 4.08 12.93
N ARG A 47 -16.90 4.91 12.35
CA ARG A 47 -17.16 6.32 12.03
C ARG A 47 -17.66 6.54 10.61
N GLY A 48 -17.81 5.47 9.83
CA GLY A 48 -18.18 5.56 8.41
C GLY A 48 -17.11 6.27 7.55
N CYS A 49 -15.87 6.37 8.04
CA CYS A 49 -14.74 7.04 7.39
C CYS A 49 -13.90 6.07 6.53
N THR A 50 -14.49 5.00 6.02
CA THR A 50 -13.81 4.11 5.07
C THR A 50 -13.69 4.80 3.71
N ALA A 51 -12.50 5.30 3.40
CA ALA A 51 -12.15 5.73 2.06
C ALA A 51 -12.09 4.49 1.15
N SER A 52 -12.90 4.49 0.09
CA SER A 52 -13.20 3.36 -0.82
C SER A 52 -14.33 2.46 -0.33
N SER A 53 -15.38 2.36 -1.14
CA SER A 53 -16.31 1.24 -1.07
C SER A 53 -15.50 -0.04 -1.32
N ILE A 54 -15.13 -0.75 -0.24
CA ILE A 54 -14.49 -2.06 -0.34
C ILE A 54 -15.36 -2.91 -1.26
N ASN A 55 -14.82 -3.23 -2.43
CA ASN A 55 -15.54 -4.04 -3.39
C ASN A 55 -15.38 -5.49 -2.94
N TYR A 56 -16.30 -5.96 -2.08
CA TYR A 56 -16.27 -7.32 -1.54
C TYR A 56 -16.30 -8.40 -2.62
N TRP A 57 -16.78 -8.08 -3.83
CA TRP A 57 -16.65 -8.97 -4.97
C TRP A 57 -15.18 -9.13 -5.41
N ASN A 58 -14.37 -8.08 -5.36
CA ASN A 58 -12.93 -8.17 -5.64
C ASN A 58 -12.19 -8.93 -4.54
N LEU A 59 -12.51 -8.70 -3.25
CA LEU A 59 -11.92 -9.46 -2.14
C LEU A 59 -12.27 -10.94 -2.24
N TYR A 60 -13.55 -11.25 -2.49
CA TYR A 60 -13.98 -12.62 -2.76
C TYR A 60 -13.27 -13.24 -3.96
N SER A 61 -12.99 -12.44 -5.00
CA SER A 61 -12.25 -12.94 -6.17
C SER A 61 -10.83 -13.36 -5.84
N ASN A 62 -10.18 -12.70 -4.87
CA ASN A 62 -8.87 -13.09 -4.40
C ASN A 62 -8.97 -14.33 -3.49
N TYR A 63 -9.86 -14.31 -2.50
CA TYR A 63 -10.18 -15.48 -1.66
C TYR A 63 -10.47 -16.75 -2.48
N PHE A 64 -11.29 -16.61 -3.52
CA PHE A 64 -11.67 -17.71 -4.40
C PHE A 64 -10.49 -18.26 -5.20
N LYS A 65 -9.50 -17.45 -5.60
CA LYS A 65 -8.31 -17.98 -6.30
C LYS A 65 -7.54 -18.94 -5.41
N ASP A 66 -7.39 -18.59 -4.13
CA ASP A 66 -6.59 -19.37 -3.18
C ASP A 66 -7.35 -20.61 -2.69
N LYS A 67 -8.69 -20.55 -2.68
CA LYS A 67 -9.57 -21.63 -2.19
C LYS A 67 -10.40 -22.30 -3.29
N ALA A 68 -10.09 -22.07 -4.57
CA ALA A 68 -10.94 -22.44 -5.71
C ALA A 68 -11.39 -23.91 -5.69
N LYS A 69 -10.45 -24.84 -5.52
CA LYS A 69 -10.74 -26.28 -5.48
C LYS A 69 -11.61 -26.66 -4.28
N GLN A 70 -11.35 -26.06 -3.12
CA GLN A 70 -12.11 -26.31 -1.90
C GLN A 70 -13.53 -25.76 -2.03
N GLU A 71 -13.69 -24.53 -2.53
CA GLU A 71 -15.01 -23.90 -2.71
C GLU A 71 -15.87 -24.60 -3.77
N LEU A 72 -15.29 -25.00 -4.91
CA LEU A 72 -16.01 -25.71 -5.97
C LEU A 72 -16.49 -27.10 -5.50
N THR A 73 -15.63 -27.86 -4.79
CA THR A 73 -16.02 -29.17 -4.24
C THR A 73 -17.03 -29.03 -3.11
N ARG A 74 -16.86 -28.03 -2.23
CA ARG A 74 -17.72 -27.81 -1.06
C ARG A 74 -19.13 -27.32 -1.44
N LEU A 75 -19.25 -26.50 -2.48
CA LEU A 75 -20.51 -25.87 -2.86
C LEU A 75 -21.21 -26.55 -4.04
N GLY A 76 -20.52 -27.47 -4.75
CA GLY A 76 -21.06 -28.26 -5.85
C GLY A 76 -21.51 -27.41 -7.05
N VAL A 77 -20.92 -26.22 -7.22
CA VAL A 77 -21.24 -25.25 -8.28
C VAL A 77 -20.06 -25.12 -9.23
N THR A 78 -20.33 -24.68 -10.45
CA THR A 78 -19.32 -24.62 -11.52
C THR A 78 -18.78 -23.21 -11.73
N THR A 79 -19.45 -22.17 -11.23
CA THR A 79 -19.04 -20.78 -11.46
C THR A 79 -18.72 -20.04 -10.15
N ARG A 80 -17.71 -19.15 -10.22
CA ARG A 80 -17.30 -18.27 -9.11
C ARG A 80 -18.44 -17.36 -8.62
N LYS A 81 -19.33 -16.93 -9.52
CA LYS A 81 -20.47 -16.07 -9.19
C LYS A 81 -21.47 -16.80 -8.29
N GLU A 82 -21.76 -18.06 -8.61
CA GLU A 82 -22.63 -18.92 -7.79
C GLU A 82 -21.97 -19.27 -6.46
N CYS A 83 -20.65 -19.49 -6.45
CA CYS A 83 -19.90 -19.68 -5.21
C CYS A 83 -20.06 -18.48 -4.29
N TYR A 84 -19.96 -17.25 -4.82
CA TYR A 84 -20.12 -16.05 -4.01
C TYR A 84 -21.52 -15.88 -3.44
N ALA A 85 -22.57 -16.22 -4.23
CA ALA A 85 -23.94 -16.18 -3.75
C ALA A 85 -24.13 -17.14 -2.57
N LYS A 86 -23.72 -18.41 -2.73
CA LYS A 86 -23.78 -19.42 -1.65
C LYS A 86 -22.88 -19.09 -0.46
N PHE A 87 -21.73 -18.48 -0.69
CA PHE A 87 -20.83 -18.02 0.37
C PHE A 87 -21.51 -16.98 1.26
N LYS A 88 -22.23 -16.02 0.67
CA LYS A 88 -23.03 -15.04 1.44
C LYS A 88 -24.22 -15.68 2.12
N GLU A 89 -24.90 -16.63 1.49
CA GLU A 89 -26.02 -17.35 2.13
C GLU A 89 -25.58 -18.15 3.36
N GLN A 90 -24.37 -18.71 3.32
CA GLN A 90 -23.82 -19.48 4.43
C GLN A 90 -23.29 -18.59 5.56
N PHE A 91 -22.76 -17.41 5.24
CA PHE A 91 -22.16 -16.47 6.18
C PHE A 91 -22.83 -15.09 6.09
N PRO A 92 -24.15 -14.97 6.30
CA PRO A 92 -24.90 -13.75 5.98
C PRO A 92 -24.37 -12.53 6.74
N ASP A 93 -23.98 -12.71 8.00
CA ASP A 93 -23.53 -11.63 8.87
C ASP A 93 -22.00 -11.51 8.97
N THR A 94 -21.26 -12.53 8.51
CA THR A 94 -19.79 -12.61 8.72
C THR A 94 -18.98 -12.72 7.43
N TYR A 95 -19.62 -12.81 6.25
CA TYR A 95 -18.88 -12.96 4.99
C TYR A 95 -17.91 -11.78 4.73
N GLN A 96 -18.27 -10.57 5.16
CA GLN A 96 -17.42 -9.39 5.02
C GLN A 96 -16.18 -9.52 5.89
N ASP A 97 -16.35 -9.87 7.16
CA ASP A 97 -15.25 -10.01 8.10
C ASP A 97 -14.33 -11.19 7.73
N ILE A 98 -14.87 -12.28 7.17
CA ILE A 98 -14.06 -13.40 6.64
C ILE A 98 -13.19 -12.93 5.47
N LEU A 99 -13.75 -12.12 4.57
CA LEU A 99 -13.03 -11.59 3.41
C LEU A 99 -12.01 -10.53 3.81
N ASP A 100 -12.35 -9.65 4.74
CA ASP A 100 -11.46 -8.64 5.31
C ASP A 100 -10.30 -9.34 6.02
N THR A 101 -10.58 -10.34 6.86
CA THR A 101 -9.55 -11.14 7.56
C THR A 101 -8.63 -11.86 6.57
N HIS A 102 -9.18 -12.42 5.49
CA HIS A 102 -8.37 -13.05 4.45
C HIS A 102 -7.49 -12.04 3.72
N ASP A 103 -8.01 -10.87 3.36
CA ASP A 103 -7.26 -9.81 2.68
C ASP A 103 -6.15 -9.24 3.59
N GLU A 104 -6.44 -9.05 4.88
CA GLU A 104 -5.47 -8.67 5.91
C GLU A 104 -4.40 -9.74 6.09
N LEU A 105 -4.76 -11.03 6.21
CA LEU A 105 -3.81 -12.13 6.28
C LEU A 105 -2.95 -12.21 5.01
N THR A 106 -3.54 -12.04 3.83
CA THR A 106 -2.81 -12.03 2.55
C THR A 106 -1.80 -10.87 2.50
N SER A 107 -2.17 -9.72 3.06
CA SER A 107 -1.33 -8.52 3.12
C SER A 107 -0.23 -8.63 4.18
N LEU A 108 -0.50 -9.32 5.30
CA LEU A 108 0.43 -9.56 6.41
C LEU A 108 1.41 -10.71 6.12
N ASP A 109 0.95 -11.79 5.50
CA ASP A 109 1.78 -12.98 5.19
C ASP A 109 2.71 -12.77 4.00
N GLY A 110 2.59 -11.63 3.28
CA GLY A 110 3.45 -11.33 2.14
C GLY A 110 3.59 -12.55 1.24
N LEU A 111 2.46 -13.09 0.76
CA LEU A 111 2.43 -14.29 -0.08
C LEU A 111 3.61 -14.26 -1.04
N PRO A 112 4.36 -15.38 -1.22
CA PRO A 112 5.55 -15.39 -2.06
C PRO A 112 5.20 -14.86 -3.45
N GLN A 113 5.51 -13.59 -3.71
CA GLN A 113 5.31 -13.01 -5.02
C GLN A 113 6.35 -13.62 -5.93
N THR A 114 5.93 -14.06 -7.12
CA THR A 114 6.91 -14.46 -8.13
C THR A 114 7.74 -13.25 -8.52
N ILE A 115 8.97 -13.49 -8.98
CA ILE A 115 9.85 -12.43 -9.50
C ILE A 115 9.11 -11.56 -10.52
N GLY A 116 8.32 -12.18 -11.41
CA GLY A 116 7.51 -11.47 -12.41
C GLY A 116 6.44 -10.54 -11.81
N GLN A 117 5.75 -10.97 -10.76
CA GLN A 117 4.75 -10.14 -10.07
C GLN A 117 5.40 -8.92 -9.42
N ARG A 118 6.59 -9.10 -8.82
CA ARG A 118 7.34 -8.00 -8.20
C ARG A 118 7.84 -7.00 -9.22
N VAL A 119 8.36 -7.47 -10.36
CA VAL A 119 8.76 -6.60 -11.48
C VAL A 119 7.56 -5.76 -11.95
N GLN A 120 6.40 -6.38 -12.14
CA GLN A 120 5.19 -5.65 -12.57
C GLN A 120 4.71 -4.64 -11.52
N ALA A 121 4.70 -5.03 -10.24
CA ALA A 121 4.34 -4.14 -9.14
C ALA A 121 5.28 -2.93 -9.05
N PHE A 122 6.59 -3.17 -9.16
CA PHE A 122 7.62 -2.13 -9.14
C PHE A 122 7.50 -1.20 -10.34
N GLN A 123 7.29 -1.71 -11.55
CA GLN A 123 7.07 -0.89 -12.74
C GLN A 123 5.80 -0.03 -12.61
N GLY A 124 4.73 -0.60 -12.05
CA GLY A 124 3.51 0.14 -11.75
C GLY A 124 3.73 1.26 -10.72
N PHE A 125 4.51 1.00 -9.67
CA PHE A 125 4.90 1.98 -8.67
C PHE A 125 5.76 3.09 -9.28
N HIS A 126 6.84 2.73 -9.96
CA HIS A 126 7.75 3.65 -10.66
C HIS A 126 6.96 4.62 -11.53
N ARG A 127 6.13 4.10 -12.45
CA ARG A 127 5.32 4.93 -13.37
C ARG A 127 4.39 5.91 -12.64
N ARG A 128 3.78 5.49 -11.52
CA ARG A 128 2.91 6.40 -10.75
C ARG A 128 3.70 7.55 -10.13
N VAL A 129 4.86 7.24 -9.55
CA VAL A 129 5.73 8.25 -8.93
C VAL A 129 6.26 9.22 -9.97
N THR A 130 6.86 8.73 -11.06
CA THR A 130 7.44 9.59 -12.10
C THR A 130 6.39 10.49 -12.73
N ASN A 131 5.18 9.98 -13.01
CA ASN A 131 4.08 10.80 -13.52
C ASN A 131 3.71 11.96 -12.58
N ILE A 132 3.70 11.73 -11.25
CA ILE A 132 3.42 12.79 -10.28
C ILE A 132 4.52 13.86 -10.32
N LEU A 133 5.79 13.43 -10.36
CA LEU A 133 6.94 14.33 -10.42
C LEU A 133 6.94 15.16 -11.72
N ASP A 134 6.67 14.54 -12.85
CA ASP A 134 6.66 15.22 -14.16
C ASP A 134 5.51 16.23 -14.27
N VAL A 135 4.33 15.89 -13.74
CA VAL A 135 3.21 16.83 -13.63
C VAL A 135 3.56 17.99 -12.71
N ALA A 136 4.24 17.73 -11.59
CA ALA A 136 4.63 18.77 -10.65
C ALA A 136 5.68 19.73 -11.25
N SER A 137 6.68 19.20 -11.96
CA SER A 137 7.66 19.99 -12.71
C SER A 137 6.97 20.85 -13.78
N THR A 138 6.12 20.25 -14.61
CA THR A 138 5.45 20.96 -15.70
C THR A 138 4.48 22.04 -15.20
N LYS A 139 3.69 21.74 -14.18
CA LYS A 139 2.61 22.62 -13.73
C LYS A 139 3.06 23.68 -12.73
N PHE A 140 4.03 23.36 -11.89
CA PHE A 140 4.43 24.21 -10.76
C PHE A 140 5.91 24.58 -10.78
N GLY A 141 6.70 24.04 -11.70
CA GLY A 141 8.15 24.25 -11.74
C GLY A 141 8.91 23.54 -10.61
N PHE A 142 8.33 22.50 -10.01
CA PHE A 142 9.01 21.74 -8.96
C PHE A 142 9.94 20.68 -9.56
N GLU A 143 11.19 20.72 -9.15
CA GLU A 143 12.22 19.80 -9.65
C GLU A 143 12.51 18.69 -8.64
N SER A 144 12.83 17.50 -9.15
CA SER A 144 13.04 16.30 -8.33
C SER A 144 14.04 15.36 -8.98
N ALA A 145 14.87 14.74 -8.13
CA ALA A 145 15.74 13.63 -8.47
C ALA A 145 15.45 12.49 -7.49
N THR A 146 15.10 11.32 -8.02
CA THR A 146 14.68 10.17 -7.20
C THR A 146 15.38 8.90 -7.66
N VAL A 147 15.65 8.02 -6.70
CA VAL A 147 16.15 6.66 -6.93
C VAL A 147 15.24 5.71 -6.17
N MET A 148 14.86 4.62 -6.82
CA MET A 148 13.97 3.59 -6.29
C MET A 148 14.61 2.22 -6.52
N CYS A 149 14.55 1.32 -5.55
CA CYS A 149 14.96 -0.08 -5.71
C CYS A 149 14.02 -1.02 -4.95
N GLY A 150 14.02 -2.30 -5.34
CA GLY A 150 13.38 -3.32 -4.52
C GLY A 150 14.23 -3.68 -3.30
N LYS A 151 13.59 -4.30 -2.30
CA LYS A 151 14.18 -4.62 -0.99
C LYS A 151 14.68 -6.06 -0.90
N ILE A 152 14.08 -6.99 -1.65
CA ILE A 152 14.34 -8.42 -1.45
C ILE A 152 15.48 -8.88 -2.36
N VAL A 153 16.68 -9.05 -1.80
CA VAL A 153 17.94 -9.36 -2.49
C VAL A 153 17.77 -10.39 -3.62
N ASN A 154 17.16 -11.55 -3.33
CA ASN A 154 17.06 -12.64 -4.30
C ASN A 154 15.96 -12.47 -5.37
N GLN A 155 14.97 -11.61 -5.12
CA GLN A 155 13.80 -11.46 -6.01
C GLN A 155 13.81 -10.11 -6.76
N ASP A 156 14.51 -9.12 -6.21
CA ASP A 156 14.51 -7.73 -6.67
C ASP A 156 15.87 -7.28 -7.21
N ALA A 157 16.82 -8.21 -7.42
CA ALA A 157 18.18 -7.87 -7.83
C ALA A 157 18.23 -6.94 -9.05
N SER A 158 17.30 -7.07 -9.99
CA SER A 158 17.18 -6.23 -11.19
C SER A 158 16.28 -4.99 -11.02
N LEU A 159 15.61 -4.82 -9.87
CA LEU A 159 14.70 -3.70 -9.63
C LEU A 159 15.47 -2.49 -9.12
N GLY A 160 15.70 -1.53 -10.01
CA GLY A 160 16.32 -0.26 -9.68
C GLY A 160 16.08 0.74 -10.79
N HIS A 161 15.55 1.91 -10.47
CA HIS A 161 15.33 2.99 -11.42
C HIS A 161 15.69 4.34 -10.83
N VAL A 162 16.22 5.20 -11.69
CA VAL A 162 16.49 6.61 -11.41
C VAL A 162 15.54 7.44 -12.28
N HIS A 163 14.95 8.46 -11.68
CA HIS A 163 14.15 9.46 -12.39
C HIS A 163 14.55 10.86 -11.98
N THR A 164 14.78 11.72 -12.96
CA THR A 164 15.07 13.14 -12.78
C THR A 164 14.16 13.97 -13.67
N THR A 165 13.57 15.03 -13.13
CA THR A 165 12.84 16.03 -13.91
C THR A 165 13.84 16.95 -14.65
N PRO A 166 13.40 17.72 -15.67
CA PRO A 166 14.30 18.45 -16.57
C PRO A 166 15.33 19.36 -15.87
N GLY A 167 14.93 20.07 -14.81
CA GLY A 167 15.81 20.96 -14.04
C GLY A 167 16.76 20.24 -13.07
N ALA A 168 16.58 18.94 -12.86
CA ALA A 168 17.44 18.09 -12.04
C ALA A 168 18.22 17.05 -12.87
N THR A 169 18.28 17.24 -14.20
CA THR A 169 19.08 16.40 -15.10
C THR A 169 20.52 16.31 -14.61
N ASP A 170 21.09 15.11 -14.63
CA ASP A 170 22.45 14.80 -14.17
C ASP A 170 22.74 15.15 -12.70
N PHE A 171 21.73 15.36 -11.86
CA PHE A 171 21.92 15.69 -10.45
C PHE A 171 22.81 14.66 -9.72
N PHE A 172 22.54 13.36 -9.90
CA PHE A 172 23.32 12.31 -9.26
C PHE A 172 24.77 12.27 -9.78
N LEU A 173 24.97 12.43 -11.08
CA LEU A 173 26.30 12.45 -11.68
C LEU A 173 27.11 13.65 -11.18
N THR A 174 26.50 14.84 -11.15
CA THR A 174 27.21 16.10 -10.85
C THR A 174 27.38 16.35 -9.35
N ARG A 175 26.39 15.98 -8.53
CA ARG A 175 26.39 16.26 -7.08
C ARG A 175 26.78 15.06 -6.24
N CYS A 176 26.34 13.86 -6.63
CA CYS A 176 26.68 12.63 -5.92
C CYS A 176 27.91 11.92 -6.51
N ARG A 177 28.40 12.36 -7.68
CA ARG A 177 29.50 11.71 -8.42
C ARG A 177 29.21 10.22 -8.68
N ALA A 178 27.93 9.91 -8.90
CA ALA A 178 27.43 8.56 -9.13
C ALA A 178 26.56 8.56 -10.37
N ASP A 179 26.87 7.68 -11.32
CA ASP A 179 25.96 7.38 -12.42
C ASP A 179 24.71 6.62 -11.91
N ASN A 180 23.78 6.33 -12.83
CA ASN A 180 22.51 5.70 -12.47
C ASN A 180 22.71 4.33 -11.81
N ASP A 181 23.62 3.51 -12.32
CA ASP A 181 23.88 2.18 -11.76
C ASP A 181 24.55 2.27 -10.39
N THR A 182 25.48 3.20 -10.23
CA THR A 182 26.18 3.45 -8.96
C THR A 182 25.22 3.95 -7.89
N ILE A 183 24.33 4.91 -8.20
CA ILE A 183 23.39 5.44 -7.20
C ILE A 183 22.30 4.42 -6.84
N ILE A 184 21.86 3.60 -7.79
CA ILE A 184 21.00 2.44 -7.51
C ILE A 184 21.72 1.46 -6.59
N GLY A 185 23.00 1.17 -6.87
CA GLY A 185 23.84 0.32 -6.04
C GLY A 185 23.97 0.84 -4.61
N HIS A 186 24.21 2.14 -4.44
CA HIS A 186 24.26 2.79 -3.12
C HIS A 186 22.95 2.61 -2.34
N LEU A 187 21.79 2.81 -2.99
CA LEU A 187 20.50 2.61 -2.32
C LEU A 187 20.27 1.14 -1.96
N LYS A 188 20.58 0.21 -2.88
CA LYS A 188 20.45 -1.24 -2.64
C LYS A 188 21.31 -1.75 -1.49
N ALA A 189 22.48 -1.15 -1.26
CA ALA A 189 23.35 -1.52 -0.14
C ALA A 189 22.78 -1.16 1.23
N GLN A 190 21.76 -0.29 1.29
CA GLN A 190 21.18 0.21 2.53
C GLN A 190 19.89 -0.51 2.96
N VAL A 191 19.17 -1.14 2.03
CA VAL A 191 17.79 -1.66 2.22
C VAL A 191 17.70 -3.14 2.53
#